data_AF-A0A3S1F332-F1
#
_entry.id   AF-A0A3S1F332-F1
#
_cell.length_a   1.000
_cell.length_b   1.000
_cell.length_c   1.000
_cell.angle_alpha   90.00
_cell.angle_beta   90.00
_cell.angle_gamma   90.00
#
_symmetry.space_group_name_H-M   'P 1'
#
loop_
_entity.id
_entity.type
_entity.pdbx_description
1 polymer ?
#
loop_
_entity_poly.entity_id
_entity_poly.type
_entity_poly.pdbx_seq_one_letter_code
_entity_poly.pdbx_strand_id
1 'polypeptide(L)'
;MTAIEEHALTLDPEEARRVRQERLEQIGRWVLPLAIMILAIWLWDRICVWNDIPKYILPRPGVVLQTLFDDAGLLFSSLLV
;
A
#
# COMPACT_ATOMS: atom_id res chain seq x y z
N MET A 1 0.00 -45.29 -34.19
CA MET A 1 -0.73 -45.05 -32.92
C MET A 1 -0.05 -43.88 -32.21
N THR A 2 -0.30 -42.66 -32.69
CA THR A 2 0.42 -41.44 -32.27
C THR A 2 -0.52 -40.26 -32.50
N ALA A 3 -1.36 -39.92 -31.52
CA ALA A 3 -2.24 -38.75 -31.63
C ALA A 3 -2.74 -38.18 -30.29
N ILE A 4 -2.24 -38.64 -29.13
CA ILE A 4 -2.83 -38.26 -27.83
C ILE A 4 -1.85 -37.47 -26.94
N GLU A 5 -0.54 -37.43 -27.23
CA GLU A 5 0.44 -36.87 -26.29
C GLU A 5 0.84 -35.40 -26.47
N GLU A 6 0.37 -34.69 -27.50
CA GLU A 6 0.85 -33.32 -27.78
C GLU A 6 0.01 -32.20 -27.13
N HIS A 7 -1.09 -32.52 -26.44
CA HIS A 7 -2.01 -31.50 -25.89
C HIS A 7 -1.71 -31.08 -24.44
N ALA A 8 -0.63 -31.56 -23.82
CA ALA A 8 -0.40 -31.40 -22.39
C ALA A 8 0.42 -30.15 -21.97
N LEU A 9 0.88 -29.31 -22.91
CA LEU A 9 1.80 -28.20 -22.60
C LEU A 9 1.40 -26.83 -23.16
N THR A 10 0.19 -26.68 -23.69
CA THR A 10 -0.41 -25.38 -23.97
C THR A 10 -1.46 -25.12 -22.91
N LEU A 11 -1.16 -24.25 -21.94
CA LEU A 11 -2.17 -23.73 -21.01
C LEU A 11 -3.41 -23.37 -21.82
N ASP A 12 -4.51 -24.05 -21.57
CA ASP A 12 -5.77 -23.79 -22.24
C ASP A 12 -6.09 -22.29 -22.00
N PRO A 13 -6.43 -21.49 -23.03
CA PRO A 13 -6.70 -20.06 -22.85
C PRO A 13 -7.69 -19.71 -21.72
N GLU A 14 -8.53 -20.67 -21.31
CA GLU A 14 -9.38 -20.55 -20.14
C GLU A 14 -8.62 -20.61 -18.80
N GLU A 15 -7.66 -21.52 -18.65
CA GLU A 15 -6.83 -21.63 -17.45
C GLU A 15 -5.93 -20.40 -17.27
N ALA A 16 -5.37 -19.88 -18.36
CA ALA A 16 -4.57 -18.66 -18.35
C ALA A 16 -5.38 -17.42 -17.91
N ARG A 17 -6.69 -17.36 -18.20
CA ARG A 17 -7.57 -16.27 -17.75
C ARG A 17 -7.85 -16.36 -16.25
N ARG A 18 -8.08 -17.56 -15.72
CA ARG A 18 -8.34 -17.79 -14.29
C ARG A 18 -7.13 -17.39 -13.43
N VAL A 19 -5.93 -17.82 -13.80
CA VAL A 19 -4.68 -17.46 -13.08
C VAL A 19 -4.45 -15.95 -13.06
N ARG A 20 -4.80 -15.22 -14.13
CA ARG A 20 -4.69 -13.76 -14.17
C ARG A 20 -5.70 -13.08 -13.25
N GLN A 21 -6.93 -13.57 -13.20
CA GLN A 21 -7.97 -13.04 -12.31
C GLN A 21 -7.59 -13.24 -10.84
N GLU A 22 -7.12 -14.43 -10.46
CA GLU A 22 -6.67 -14.72 -9.09
C GLU A 22 -5.52 -13.82 -8.65
N ARG A 23 -4.55 -13.56 -9.55
CA ARG A 23 -3.45 -12.62 -9.26
C ARG A 23 -3.95 -11.19 -9.08
N LEU A 24 -4.88 -10.73 -9.91
CA LEU A 24 -5.47 -9.40 -9.78
C LEU A 24 -6.28 -9.25 -8.49
N GLU A 25 -7.00 -10.28 -8.07
CA GLU A 25 -7.73 -10.31 -6.79
C GLU A 25 -6.77 -10.25 -5.60
N GLN A 26 -5.69 -11.04 -5.62
CA GLN A 26 -4.68 -11.05 -4.55
C GLN A 26 -3.96 -9.70 -4.43
N ILE A 27 -3.58 -9.11 -5.58
CA ILE A 27 -2.93 -7.79 -5.61
C ILE A 27 -3.93 -6.71 -5.18
N GLY A 28 -5.15 -6.73 -5.71
CA GLY A 28 -6.21 -5.78 -5.39
C GLY A 28 -6.56 -5.75 -3.91
N ARG A 29 -6.55 -6.92 -3.23
CA ARG A 29 -6.80 -7.02 -1.78
C ARG A 29 -5.84 -6.18 -0.94
N TRP A 30 -4.59 -6.02 -1.36
CA TRP A 30 -3.59 -5.22 -0.64
C TRP A 30 -3.39 -3.83 -1.24
N VAL A 31 -3.49 -3.71 -2.56
CA VAL A 31 -3.31 -2.45 -3.27
C VAL A 31 -4.44 -1.48 -2.94
N LEU A 32 -5.68 -1.95 -2.83
CA LEU A 32 -6.82 -1.08 -2.51
C LEU A 32 -6.67 -0.39 -1.14
N PRO A 33 -6.44 -1.10 -0.01
CA PRO A 33 -6.26 -0.44 1.27
C PRO A 33 -5.00 0.44 1.31
N LEU A 34 -3.90 0.01 0.67
CA LEU A 34 -2.69 0.81 0.58
C LEU A 34 -2.92 2.11 -0.21
N ALA A 35 -3.62 2.04 -1.34
CA ALA A 35 -3.97 3.21 -2.14
C ALA A 35 -4.85 4.18 -1.35
N ILE A 36 -5.86 3.68 -0.64
CA ILE A 36 -6.72 4.52 0.23
C ILE A 36 -5.89 5.20 1.30
N MET A 37 -4.97 4.48 1.96
CA MET A 37 -4.09 5.03 2.98
C MET A 37 -3.20 6.15 2.43
N ILE A 38 -2.55 5.93 1.29
CA ILE A 38 -1.71 6.94 0.62
C ILE A 38 -2.55 8.16 0.25
N LEU A 39 -3.75 7.94 -0.30
CA LEU A 39 -4.64 9.01 -0.74
C LEU A 39 -5.15 9.84 0.44
N ALA A 40 -5.46 9.20 1.57
CA ALA A 40 -5.83 9.88 2.82
C ALA A 40 -4.68 10.76 3.36
N ILE A 41 -3.44 10.23 3.41
CA ILE A 41 -2.26 10.99 3.84
C ILE A 41 -2.01 12.18 2.91
N TRP A 42 -2.10 11.97 1.59
CA TRP A 42 -1.92 13.02 0.60
C TRP A 42 -2.98 14.12 0.73
N LEU A 43 -4.25 13.73 0.89
CA LEU A 43 -5.35 14.67 1.04
C LEU A 43 -5.22 15.49 2.33
N TRP A 44 -4.84 14.83 3.42
CA TRP A 44 -4.55 15.51 4.69
C TRP A 44 -3.45 16.56 4.53
N ASP A 45 -2.32 16.20 3.91
CA ASP A 45 -1.25 17.15 3.65
C ASP A 45 -1.73 18.35 2.81
N ARG A 46 -2.50 18.09 1.75
CA ARG A 46 -3.06 19.13 0.88
C ARG A 46 -4.04 20.05 1.60
N ILE A 47 -4.92 19.51 2.44
CA ILE A 47 -5.84 20.29 3.27
C ILE A 47 -5.05 21.22 4.20
N CYS A 48 -3.98 20.73 4.83
CA CYS A 48 -3.13 21.56 5.69
C CYS A 48 -2.47 22.71 4.93
N VAL A 49 -2.01 22.47 3.70
CA VAL A 49 -1.39 23.51 2.85
C VAL A 49 -2.42 24.53 2.37
N TRP A 50 -3.54 24.08 1.83
CA TRP A 50 -4.53 24.96 1.21
C TRP A 50 -5.25 25.86 2.22
N ASN A 51 -5.36 25.40 3.47
CA ASN A 51 -6.00 26.17 4.53
C ASN A 51 -4.99 26.90 5.43
N ASP A 52 -3.70 26.91 5.06
CA ASP A 52 -2.61 27.47 5.87
C ASP A 52 -2.70 27.07 7.35
N ILE A 53 -3.00 25.79 7.61
CA ILE A 53 -3.25 25.31 8.98
C ILE A 53 -1.93 25.43 9.76
N PRO A 54 -1.93 26.17 10.89
CA PRO A 54 -0.74 26.32 11.68
C PRO A 54 -0.27 24.97 12.26
N LYS A 55 1.05 24.72 12.19
CA LYS A 55 1.68 23.44 12.61
C LYS A 55 1.40 23.04 14.05
N TYR A 56 1.12 24.00 14.93
CA TYR A 56 0.82 23.75 16.34
C TYR A 56 -0.61 23.25 16.59
N ILE A 57 -1.51 23.39 15.61
CA ILE A 57 -2.89 22.85 15.67
C ILE A 57 -2.90 21.44 15.07
N LEU A 58 -2.37 21.33 13.85
CA LEU A 58 -2.33 20.08 13.11
C LEU A 58 -1.01 20.02 12.33
N PRO A 59 -0.02 19.25 12.81
CA PRO A 59 1.21 19.06 12.06
C PRO A 59 0.92 18.27 10.78
N ARG A 60 1.62 18.62 9.71
CA ARG A 60 1.57 17.86 8.45
C ARG A 60 2.12 16.45 8.68
N PRO A 61 1.60 15.43 7.99
CA PRO A 61 2.04 14.05 8.18
C PRO A 61 3.56 13.87 8.01
N GLY A 62 4.19 14.62 7.10
CA GLY A 62 5.65 14.58 6.93
C GLY A 62 6.43 15.09 8.16
N VAL A 63 5.92 16.12 8.85
CA VAL A 63 6.53 16.63 10.09
C VAL A 63 6.39 15.60 11.19
N VAL A 64 5.22 14.98 11.34
CA VAL A 64 4.99 13.90 12.31
C VAL A 64 5.97 12.74 12.10
N LEU A 65 6.17 12.33 10.84
CA LEU A 65 7.09 11.25 10.51
C LEU A 65 8.55 11.60 10.86
N GLN A 66 8.95 12.85 10.59
CA GLN A 66 10.27 13.34 10.90
C GLN A 66 10.50 13.38 12.43
N THR A 67 9.56 13.93 13.19
CA THR A 67 9.64 13.96 14.66
C THR A 67 9.70 12.56 15.25
N LEU A 68 8.90 11.63 14.75
CA LEU A 68 8.96 10.21 15.17
C LEU A 68 10.34 9.59 14.96
N PHE A 69 11.03 9.94 13.86
CA PHE A 69 12.35 9.42 13.54
C PHE A 69 13.45 10.09 14.38
N ASP A 70 13.42 11.42 14.47
CA ASP A 70 14.40 12.21 15.20
C ASP A 70 14.35 11.90 16.72
N ASP A 71 13.13 11.77 17.26
CA ASP A 71 12.91 11.45 18.67
C ASP A 71 12.75 9.95 18.95
N ALA A 72 13.01 9.08 17.96
CA ALA A 72 12.81 7.63 18.11
C ALA A 72 13.54 7.10 19.35
N GLY A 73 14.80 7.49 19.56
CA GLY A 73 15.59 7.05 20.71
C GLY A 73 14.99 7.45 22.07
N LEU A 74 14.41 8.65 22.16
CA LEU A 74 13.71 9.12 23.36
C LEU A 74 12.40 8.35 23.55
N LEU A 75 11.59 8.24 22.50
CA LEU A 75 10.30 7.55 22.52
C LEU A 75 10.45 6.07 22.91
N PHE A 76 11.45 5.37 22.36
CA PHE A 76 11.74 3.99 22.73
C PHE A 76 12.27 3.87 24.15
N SER A 77 13.04 4.86 24.65
CA SER A 77 13.45 4.87 26.05
C SER A 77 12.25 4.98 27.00
N SER A 78 11.21 5.73 26.63
CA SER A 78 9.96 5.81 27.41
C SER A 78 9.09 4.54 27.36
N LEU A 79 9.25 3.67 26.35
CA LEU A 79 8.57 2.37 26.28
C LEU A 79 9.22 1.30 27.16
N LEU A 80 10.50 1.49 27.52
CA LEU A 80 11.31 0.52 28.25
C LEU A 80 11.42 0.80 29.75
N VAL A 81 10.87 1.92 30.22
CA VAL A 81 10.87 2.34 31.64
C VAL A 81 9.61 1.89 32.37
#